data_AF-A0A4Z1GIG9-F1
#
_entry.id   AF-A0A4Z1GIG9-F1
#
_cell.length_a   1.000
_cell.length_b   1.000
_cell.length_c   1.000
_cell.angle_alpha   90.00
_cell.angle_beta   90.00
_cell.angle_gamma   90.00
#
_symmetry.space_group_name_H-M   'P 1'
#
loop_
_entity.id
_entity.type
_entity.pdbx_description
1 polymer ?
#
loop_
_entity_poly.entity_id
_entity_poly.type
_entity_poly.pdbx_seq_one_letter_code
_entity_poly.pdbx_strand_id
1 'polypeptide(L)'
;MGILTSDTQPQITNSTVRLLIRVTGGSYTHSEHSISDMGDSIDKMRCCLPIYHRSVNGPSDPMKEAWPWKRRFWVLLYLLALGSIAVLLWLMLLMILPRHHLPHVPSSGINYVVEQWKDPNDSSSLLAPWRPDFTKDIVPLSCHSHNDYWRSVPLFEAVAAGCTGVEADIWLDKEAGSDSLLVGHSMKSLRDDRTLQNLYVKPLLKILENQNNNSIESDESFSNPNGVFQSSPNTTLTLVLDFKSDGPELWPFVNQELGALRSNGWLTNWSNSTDKINWRPIIVVATGNAPFDLLISNTIYRDVFYDAPLKDIASSKYNQSNSYYASVSMSTLGRIWLWKFSSSQLNQIKNQVALANAKGLKARYWDTPALPVIFREYIWGILVENGVGMLNVDVFPSSLFYLLVTRFGQNRVAW
;
A
#
# COMPACT_ATOMS: atom_id res chain seq x y z
N MET A 1 51.43 -30.22 20.14
CA MET A 1 50.21 -31.00 20.47
C MET A 1 49.05 -30.12 20.06
N GLY A 2 48.20 -30.43 19.09
CA GLY A 2 47.68 -31.73 18.67
C GLY A 2 46.17 -31.54 18.53
N ILE A 3 45.73 -31.42 17.29
CA ILE A 3 44.39 -31.15 16.73
C ILE A 3 43.25 -31.89 17.44
N LEU A 4 42.06 -31.28 17.50
CA LEU A 4 40.77 -31.94 17.22
C LEU A 4 39.67 -30.91 16.93
N THR A 5 39.40 -30.73 15.63
CA THR A 5 38.20 -30.08 15.07
C THR A 5 37.06 -31.10 15.03
N SER A 6 35.85 -30.67 15.37
CA SER A 6 34.62 -31.46 15.26
C SER A 6 33.55 -30.62 14.58
N ASP A 7 33.55 -30.69 13.25
CA ASP A 7 32.44 -30.30 12.38
C ASP A 7 31.29 -31.29 12.55
N THR A 8 30.09 -30.80 12.89
CA THR A 8 28.85 -31.56 12.73
C THR A 8 27.75 -30.65 12.19
N GLN A 9 27.51 -30.73 10.89
CA GLN A 9 26.30 -30.23 10.24
C GLN A 9 25.16 -31.27 10.37
N PRO A 10 23.91 -30.86 10.61
CA PRO A 10 22.76 -31.74 10.48
C PRO A 10 22.31 -31.85 9.01
N GLN A 11 22.26 -33.10 8.52
CA GLN A 11 21.63 -33.52 7.27
C GLN A 11 20.11 -33.40 7.37
N ILE A 12 19.49 -32.56 6.51
CA ILE A 12 18.04 -32.49 6.34
C ILE A 12 17.65 -33.51 5.26
N THR A 13 16.91 -34.54 5.66
CA THR A 13 16.38 -35.58 4.78
C THR A 13 15.12 -35.08 4.08
N ASN A 14 15.21 -34.93 2.75
CA ASN A 14 14.08 -34.69 1.87
C ASN A 14 13.22 -35.97 1.76
N SER A 15 12.03 -35.95 2.35
CA SER A 15 10.99 -36.92 2.03
C SER A 15 9.63 -36.24 2.02
N THR A 16 9.00 -36.21 0.84
CA THR A 16 7.55 -36.29 0.57
C THR A 16 7.22 -35.56 -0.74
N VAL A 17 7.59 -36.15 -1.89
CA VAL A 17 6.94 -35.87 -3.18
C VAL A 17 6.99 -37.16 -4.02
N ARG A 18 5.93 -37.97 -3.98
CA ARG A 18 5.58 -38.93 -5.04
C ARG A 18 4.10 -39.30 -4.94
N LEU A 19 3.28 -38.80 -5.87
CA LEU A 19 2.25 -39.63 -6.50
C LEU A 19 1.78 -38.97 -7.80
N LEU A 20 1.53 -39.83 -8.80
CA LEU A 20 0.94 -39.60 -10.13
C LEU A 20 1.92 -39.37 -11.29
N ILE A 21 2.36 -40.49 -11.89
CA ILE A 21 2.67 -40.58 -13.32
C ILE A 21 2.02 -41.84 -13.92
N ARG A 22 1.38 -41.64 -15.08
CA ARG A 22 1.04 -42.55 -16.20
C ARG A 22 -0.04 -43.62 -16.01
N VAL A 23 -1.01 -43.60 -16.93
CA VAL A 23 -1.02 -44.53 -18.08
C VAL A 23 -1.51 -43.79 -19.34
N THR A 24 -0.77 -43.98 -20.44
CA THR A 24 -1.07 -43.57 -21.82
C THR A 24 -1.59 -44.77 -22.62
N GLY A 25 -2.54 -44.51 -23.54
CA GLY A 25 -2.54 -45.06 -24.90
C GLY A 25 -3.04 -46.49 -25.12
N GLY A 26 -4.12 -46.61 -25.90
CA GLY A 26 -4.56 -47.84 -26.54
C GLY A 26 -5.63 -47.56 -27.59
N SER A 27 -5.22 -47.48 -28.85
CA SER A 27 -6.07 -47.52 -30.06
C SER A 27 -6.44 -48.98 -30.36
N TYR A 28 -7.61 -49.27 -30.96
CA TYR A 28 -7.80 -50.25 -32.06
C TYR A 28 -9.28 -50.35 -32.51
N THR A 29 -9.48 -49.96 -33.77
CA THR A 29 -10.37 -50.39 -34.87
C THR A 29 -11.56 -51.36 -34.71
N HIS A 30 -12.69 -50.93 -35.34
CA HIS A 30 -13.65 -51.62 -36.23
C HIS A 30 -14.02 -53.11 -36.04
N SER A 31 -15.34 -53.38 -36.02
CA SER A 31 -15.97 -54.38 -36.91
C SER A 31 -17.45 -54.09 -37.13
N GLU A 32 -17.88 -54.21 -38.39
CA GLU A 32 -19.26 -54.22 -38.86
C GLU A 32 -19.88 -55.61 -38.63
N HIS A 33 -21.19 -55.66 -38.38
CA HIS A 33 -21.99 -56.83 -38.70
C HIS A 33 -23.42 -56.41 -39.06
N SER A 34 -23.79 -56.63 -40.32
CA SER A 34 -25.15 -56.65 -40.82
C SER A 34 -25.80 -58.01 -40.53
N ILE A 35 -27.07 -58.05 -40.13
CA ILE A 35 -28.01 -59.13 -40.47
C ILE A 35 -29.38 -58.51 -40.74
N SER A 36 -29.98 -59.00 -41.82
CA SER A 36 -31.18 -58.62 -42.54
C SER A 36 -32.47 -59.28 -42.02
N ASP A 37 -33.58 -58.74 -42.54
CA ASP A 37 -34.86 -59.40 -42.86
C ASP A 37 -35.78 -59.94 -41.74
N MET A 38 -36.97 -59.33 -41.67
CA MET A 38 -38.23 -60.06 -41.93
C MET A 38 -39.20 -59.11 -42.65
N GLY A 39 -39.67 -59.56 -43.81
CA GLY A 39 -40.65 -58.88 -44.65
C GLY A 39 -42.09 -59.37 -44.41
N ASP A 40 -42.88 -59.10 -45.45
CA ASP A 40 -44.25 -59.55 -45.75
C ASP A 40 -45.42 -58.76 -45.12
N SER A 41 -46.49 -58.38 -45.82
CA SER A 41 -46.92 -58.63 -47.21
C SER A 41 -48.33 -58.01 -47.41
N ILE A 42 -48.57 -57.30 -48.54
CA ILE A 42 -49.73 -57.44 -49.49
C ILE A 42 -51.16 -57.06 -48.95
N ASP A 43 -52.11 -56.39 -49.64
CA ASP A 43 -52.41 -56.14 -51.06
C ASP A 43 -53.40 -54.95 -51.27
N LYS A 44 -53.34 -54.32 -52.46
CA LYS A 44 -54.41 -53.95 -53.46
C LYS A 44 -55.83 -53.50 -52.97
N MET A 45 -56.61 -52.65 -53.66
CA MET A 45 -56.66 -52.19 -55.06
C MET A 45 -57.70 -51.04 -55.22
N ARG A 46 -57.39 -50.06 -56.09
CA ARG A 46 -58.19 -49.35 -57.12
C ARG A 46 -59.62 -48.82 -56.84
N CYS A 47 -59.85 -47.55 -57.22
CA CYS A 47 -60.73 -47.17 -58.36
C CYS A 47 -60.62 -45.67 -58.77
N CYS A 48 -60.13 -45.44 -60.00
CA CYS A 48 -60.49 -44.49 -61.08
C CYS A 48 -61.69 -43.51 -60.85
N LEU A 49 -61.77 -42.23 -61.30
CA LEU A 49 -61.47 -41.54 -62.60
C LEU A 49 -61.69 -39.97 -62.43
N PRO A 50 -61.56 -39.05 -63.42
CA PRO A 50 -60.59 -37.94 -63.34
C PRO A 50 -61.10 -36.50 -63.69
N ILE A 51 -60.16 -35.53 -63.68
CA ILE A 51 -60.12 -34.20 -64.34
C ILE A 51 -61.05 -33.07 -63.83
N TYR A 52 -60.44 -32.03 -63.21
CA TYR A 52 -60.52 -30.66 -63.75
C TYR A 52 -59.38 -29.76 -63.25
N HIS A 53 -58.73 -29.09 -64.20
CA HIS A 53 -57.70 -28.07 -64.00
C HIS A 53 -58.33 -26.81 -63.39
N ARG A 54 -57.77 -26.29 -62.29
CA ARG A 54 -57.79 -24.84 -62.03
C ARG A 54 -56.54 -24.43 -61.26
N SER A 55 -55.59 -23.87 -62.01
CA SER A 55 -54.52 -23.06 -61.47
C SER A 55 -55.15 -21.84 -60.78
N VAL A 56 -54.94 -21.73 -59.48
CA VAL A 56 -55.01 -20.46 -58.77
C VAL A 56 -53.70 -20.34 -58.00
N ASN A 57 -52.75 -19.66 -58.62
CA ASN A 57 -51.57 -19.13 -57.95
C ASN A 57 -52.03 -18.15 -56.87
N GLY A 58 -52.14 -18.62 -55.63
CA GLY A 58 -52.14 -17.73 -54.47
C GLY A 58 -50.74 -17.13 -54.32
N PRO A 59 -50.60 -15.82 -54.06
CA PRO A 59 -49.29 -15.21 -53.91
C PRO A 59 -48.57 -15.87 -52.71
N SER A 60 -47.35 -16.32 -52.93
CA SER A 60 -46.42 -16.67 -51.87
C SER A 60 -46.16 -15.42 -51.04
N ASP A 61 -46.73 -15.37 -49.83
CA ASP A 61 -46.54 -14.32 -48.84
C ASP A 61 -45.04 -14.26 -48.44
N PRO A 62 -44.27 -13.25 -48.88
CA PRO A 62 -42.84 -13.16 -48.56
C PRO A 62 -42.60 -12.66 -47.13
N MET A 63 -43.65 -12.44 -46.34
CA MET A 63 -43.57 -11.78 -45.05
C MET A 63 -43.31 -12.73 -43.86
N LYS A 64 -43.13 -14.03 -44.10
CA LYS A 64 -42.83 -15.02 -43.03
C LYS A 64 -41.35 -15.38 -42.87
N GLU A 65 -40.47 -15.05 -43.82
CA GLU A 65 -39.04 -15.39 -43.71
C GLU A 65 -38.13 -14.25 -43.19
N ALA A 66 -38.62 -13.02 -43.12
CA ALA A 66 -37.87 -11.89 -42.55
C ALA A 66 -38.11 -11.68 -41.03
N TRP A 67 -39.03 -12.42 -40.42
CA TRP A 67 -39.35 -12.35 -38.99
C TRP A 67 -38.42 -13.15 -38.04
N PRO A 68 -37.88 -14.33 -38.41
CA PRO A 68 -37.13 -15.16 -37.46
C PRO A 68 -35.74 -14.61 -37.14
N TRP A 69 -35.07 -13.92 -38.06
CA TRP A 69 -33.73 -13.37 -37.81
C TRP A 69 -33.76 -12.15 -36.89
N LYS A 70 -34.74 -11.26 -37.04
CA LYS A 70 -34.95 -10.12 -36.12
C LYS A 70 -35.24 -10.62 -34.70
N ARG A 71 -36.12 -11.63 -34.57
CA ARG A 71 -36.42 -12.26 -33.27
C ARG A 71 -35.19 -12.94 -32.66
N ARG A 72 -34.39 -13.66 -33.45
CA ARG A 72 -33.13 -14.28 -33.01
C ARG A 72 -32.10 -13.24 -32.58
N PHE A 73 -31.98 -12.13 -33.31
CA PHE A 73 -31.10 -11.02 -32.96
C PHE A 73 -31.48 -10.38 -31.61
N TRP A 74 -32.77 -10.08 -31.40
CA TRP A 74 -33.24 -9.54 -30.13
C TRP A 74 -33.10 -10.52 -28.96
N VAL A 75 -33.30 -11.82 -29.18
CA VAL A 75 -33.04 -12.86 -28.17
C VAL A 75 -31.55 -12.92 -27.81
N LEU A 76 -30.65 -12.86 -28.80
CA LEU A 76 -29.21 -12.88 -28.55
C LEU A 76 -28.74 -11.64 -27.79
N LEU A 77 -29.27 -10.46 -28.15
CA LEU A 77 -28.99 -9.20 -27.47
C LEU A 77 -29.48 -9.22 -26.02
N TYR A 78 -30.66 -9.80 -25.78
CA TYR A 78 -31.22 -9.97 -24.43
C TYR A 78 -30.38 -10.94 -23.58
N LEU A 79 -29.94 -12.07 -24.15
CA LEU A 79 -29.05 -13.01 -23.48
C LEU A 79 -27.68 -12.41 -23.15
N LEU A 80 -27.11 -11.59 -24.05
CA LEU A 80 -25.87 -10.85 -23.80
C LEU A 80 -26.05 -9.83 -22.67
N ALA A 81 -27.16 -9.09 -22.65
CA ALA A 81 -27.46 -8.14 -21.59
C ALA A 81 -27.63 -8.84 -20.22
N LEU A 82 -28.37 -9.95 -20.17
CA LEU A 82 -28.52 -10.76 -18.96
C LEU A 82 -27.20 -11.35 -18.48
N GLY A 83 -26.38 -11.87 -19.39
CA GLY A 83 -25.02 -12.34 -19.07
C GLY A 83 -24.14 -11.23 -18.50
N SER A 84 -24.24 -10.03 -19.07
CA SER A 84 -23.51 -8.84 -18.58
C SER A 84 -23.94 -8.45 -17.17
N ILE A 85 -25.25 -8.45 -16.90
CA ILE A 85 -25.81 -8.17 -15.57
C ILE A 85 -25.37 -9.24 -14.57
N ALA A 86 -25.39 -10.53 -14.95
CA ALA A 86 -24.95 -11.62 -14.08
C ALA A 86 -23.45 -11.51 -13.74
N VAL A 87 -22.61 -11.15 -14.71
CA VAL A 87 -21.17 -10.91 -14.48
C VAL A 87 -20.97 -9.71 -13.56
N LEU A 88 -21.70 -8.61 -13.77
CA LEU A 88 -21.62 -7.43 -12.90
C LEU A 88 -22.08 -7.74 -11.47
N LEU A 89 -23.17 -8.49 -11.30
CA LEU A 89 -23.64 -8.93 -9.99
C LEU A 89 -22.65 -9.87 -9.32
N TRP A 90 -22.04 -10.80 -10.06
CA TRP A 90 -21.01 -11.70 -9.55
C TRP A 90 -19.74 -10.93 -9.12
N LEU A 91 -19.32 -9.92 -9.91
CA LEU A 91 -18.22 -9.02 -9.55
C LEU A 91 -18.55 -8.17 -8.32
N MET A 92 -19.80 -7.68 -8.20
CA MET A 92 -20.28 -6.98 -7.00
C MET A 92 -20.25 -7.91 -5.79
N LEU A 93 -20.72 -9.16 -5.93
CA LEU A 93 -20.73 -10.14 -4.85
C LEU A 93 -19.31 -10.51 -4.42
N LEU A 94 -18.36 -10.61 -5.35
CA LEU A 94 -16.93 -10.79 -5.06
C LEU A 94 -16.32 -9.62 -4.29
N MET A 95 -16.82 -8.40 -4.52
CA MET A 95 -16.41 -7.19 -3.81
C MET A 95 -17.06 -7.08 -2.42
N ILE A 96 -18.22 -7.71 -2.22
CA ILE A 96 -19.01 -7.71 -0.97
C ILE A 96 -18.72 -8.93 -0.10
N LEU A 97 -18.16 -10.01 -0.67
CA LEU A 97 -17.80 -11.20 0.09
C LEU A 97 -16.87 -10.77 1.23
N PRO A 98 -17.27 -10.95 2.49
CA PRO A 98 -16.41 -10.58 3.60
C PRO A 98 -15.13 -11.38 3.46
N ARG A 99 -14.00 -10.71 3.29
CA ARG A 99 -12.70 -11.32 3.55
C ARG A 99 -12.57 -11.48 5.08
N HIS A 100 -13.39 -12.36 5.65
CA HIS A 100 -13.12 -12.97 6.96
C HIS A 100 -12.05 -14.03 6.69
N HIS A 101 -10.90 -14.07 7.34
CA HIS A 101 -10.55 -13.62 8.67
C HIS A 101 -9.21 -12.88 8.60
N LEU A 102 -9.09 -11.73 9.24
CA LEU A 102 -7.75 -11.30 9.65
C LEU A 102 -7.20 -12.44 10.53
N PRO A 103 -5.99 -12.97 10.24
CA PRO A 103 -5.36 -13.93 11.14
C PRO A 103 -5.35 -13.31 12.54
N HIS A 104 -5.66 -14.13 13.56
CA HIS A 104 -5.53 -13.71 14.95
C HIS A 104 -4.08 -13.28 15.14
N VAL A 105 -3.87 -11.96 15.18
CA VAL A 105 -2.53 -11.40 15.34
C VAL A 105 -2.13 -11.72 16.77
N PRO A 106 -0.92 -12.26 17.03
CA PRO A 106 -0.45 -12.47 18.39
C PRO A 106 -0.68 -11.20 19.22
N SER A 107 -1.07 -11.34 20.48
CA SER A 107 -1.40 -10.24 21.37
C SER A 107 -0.15 -9.44 21.77
N SER A 108 0.43 -8.70 20.82
CA SER A 108 1.54 -7.77 21.07
C SER A 108 1.02 -6.52 21.79
N GLY A 109 1.93 -5.80 22.44
CA GLY A 109 1.55 -4.56 23.10
C GLY A 109 0.93 -3.52 22.17
N ILE A 110 1.35 -3.44 20.91
CA ILE A 110 0.74 -2.50 19.96
C ILE A 110 -0.67 -2.93 19.54
N ASN A 111 -0.92 -4.22 19.35
CA ASN A 111 -2.26 -4.72 19.03
C ASN A 111 -3.24 -4.45 20.18
N TYR A 112 -2.80 -4.60 21.42
CA TYR A 112 -3.58 -4.20 22.58
C TYR A 112 -3.98 -2.71 22.52
N VAL A 113 -3.05 -1.81 22.18
CA VAL A 113 -3.37 -0.38 22.04
C VAL A 113 -4.39 -0.16 20.92
N VAL A 114 -4.17 -0.76 19.74
CA VAL A 114 -5.09 -0.64 18.60
C VAL A 114 -6.50 -1.12 18.95
N GLU A 115 -6.63 -2.21 19.72
CA GLU A 115 -7.93 -2.76 20.12
C GLU A 115 -8.63 -1.95 21.21
N GLN A 116 -7.87 -1.32 22.11
CA GLN A 116 -8.43 -0.62 23.28
C GLN A 116 -8.59 0.89 23.10
N TRP A 117 -7.97 1.48 22.08
CA TRP A 117 -8.00 2.92 21.83
C TRP A 117 -9.43 3.39 21.50
N LYS A 118 -9.88 4.45 22.20
CA LYS A 118 -11.20 5.06 21.98
C LYS A 118 -11.10 6.50 21.54
N ASP A 119 -10.16 7.25 22.11
CA ASP A 119 -9.98 8.68 21.82
C ASP A 119 -8.51 9.11 21.97
N PRO A 120 -8.13 10.31 21.47
CA PRO A 120 -6.75 10.76 21.49
C PRO A 120 -6.06 10.82 22.86
N ASN A 121 -6.81 10.90 23.97
CA ASN A 121 -6.20 10.87 25.31
C ASN A 121 -5.65 9.49 25.66
N ASP A 122 -6.15 8.43 25.01
CA ASP A 122 -5.69 7.06 25.20
C ASP A 122 -4.29 6.82 24.66
N SER A 123 -3.81 7.66 23.74
CA SER A 123 -2.53 7.48 23.04
C SER A 123 -1.34 7.34 23.99
N SER A 124 -1.38 8.00 25.15
CA SER A 124 -0.33 7.87 26.16
C SER A 124 -0.72 6.93 27.32
N SER A 125 -2.00 6.89 27.70
CA SER A 125 -2.45 6.10 28.85
C SER A 125 -2.37 4.60 28.58
N LEU A 126 -2.68 4.15 27.37
CA LEU A 126 -2.64 2.73 27.00
C LEU A 126 -1.22 2.17 26.85
N LEU A 127 -0.19 3.03 26.85
CA LEU A 127 1.22 2.63 26.88
C LEU A 127 1.70 2.30 28.32
N ALA A 128 0.84 2.45 29.33
CA ALA A 128 1.13 2.13 30.72
C ALA A 128 0.13 1.07 31.29
N PRO A 129 0.61 -0.02 31.92
CA PRO A 129 2.00 -0.43 32.03
C PRO A 129 2.59 -0.84 30.67
N TRP A 130 3.89 -0.61 30.48
CA TRP A 130 4.57 -0.96 29.23
C TRP A 130 4.58 -2.47 29.01
N ARG A 131 4.26 -2.89 27.80
CA ARG A 131 4.29 -4.29 27.37
C ARG A 131 5.62 -4.58 26.66
N PRO A 132 6.48 -5.49 27.17
CA PRO A 132 7.82 -5.72 26.62
C PRO A 132 7.86 -6.23 25.17
N ASP A 133 6.76 -6.76 24.65
CA ASP A 133 6.60 -7.26 23.28
C ASP A 133 5.89 -6.27 22.34
N PHE A 134 5.87 -4.97 22.69
CA PHE A 134 5.11 -3.92 22.00
C PHE A 134 5.17 -4.00 20.46
N THR A 135 6.36 -4.02 19.87
CA THR A 135 6.59 -4.11 18.42
C THR A 135 7.57 -5.23 18.05
N LYS A 136 7.72 -6.24 18.92
CA LYS A 136 8.72 -7.32 18.76
C LYS A 136 8.60 -8.09 17.45
N ASP A 137 7.38 -8.35 17.00
CA ASP A 137 7.11 -9.14 15.79
C ASP A 137 6.71 -8.29 14.58
N ILE A 138 6.80 -6.97 14.70
CA ILE A 138 6.45 -6.03 13.63
C ILE A 138 7.66 -5.79 12.74
N VAL A 139 7.63 -6.28 11.51
CA VAL A 139 8.69 -6.01 10.54
C VAL A 139 8.49 -4.61 9.95
N PRO A 140 9.46 -3.69 10.07
CA PRO A 140 9.35 -2.38 9.44
C PRO A 140 9.41 -2.47 7.91
N LEU A 141 8.64 -1.62 7.28
CA LEU A 141 8.37 -1.56 5.86
C LEU A 141 8.54 -0.12 5.38
N SER A 142 9.19 0.07 4.22
CA SER A 142 9.33 1.36 3.56
C SER A 142 8.00 1.83 2.94
N CYS A 143 7.00 2.01 3.80
CA CYS A 143 5.73 2.63 3.50
C CYS A 143 5.49 3.87 4.37
N HIS A 144 4.85 4.84 3.76
CA HIS A 144 4.34 6.05 4.38
C HIS A 144 2.83 5.91 4.50
N SER A 145 2.33 5.78 5.73
CA SER A 145 0.89 5.79 5.99
C SER A 145 0.38 7.22 5.79
N HIS A 146 -0.08 7.49 4.59
CA HIS A 146 -0.57 8.80 4.20
C HIS A 146 -1.87 9.11 4.93
N ASN A 147 -1.99 10.35 5.40
CA ASN A 147 -3.18 10.83 6.11
C ASN A 147 -3.61 9.91 7.26
N ASP A 148 -2.67 9.34 8.02
CA ASP A 148 -3.01 8.34 9.05
C ASP A 148 -3.87 8.91 10.18
N TYR A 149 -3.92 10.23 10.36
CA TYR A 149 -4.89 10.90 11.22
C TYR A 149 -6.36 10.74 10.77
N TRP A 150 -6.67 10.18 9.60
CA TRP A 150 -8.04 9.74 9.24
C TRP A 150 -8.40 8.36 9.78
N ARG A 151 -7.41 7.60 10.23
CA ARG A 151 -7.61 6.24 10.74
C ARG A 151 -8.30 6.26 12.10
N SER A 152 -8.89 5.11 12.44
CA SER A 152 -9.47 4.88 13.75
C SER A 152 -8.42 5.07 14.84
N VAL A 153 -7.24 4.46 14.68
CA VAL A 153 -6.12 4.59 15.61
C VAL A 153 -4.85 5.06 14.86
N PRO A 154 -4.59 6.39 14.75
CA PRO A 154 -3.62 6.98 13.81
C PRO A 154 -2.21 6.36 13.79
N LEU A 155 -1.33 6.79 14.70
CA LEU A 155 0.05 6.32 14.78
C LEU A 155 0.14 4.80 14.96
N PHE A 156 -0.72 4.22 15.80
CA PHE A 156 -0.58 2.81 16.19
C PHE A 156 -0.98 1.84 15.09
N GLU A 157 -2.00 2.11 14.28
CA GLU A 157 -2.28 1.25 13.12
C GLU A 157 -1.14 1.31 12.10
N ALA A 158 -0.51 2.48 11.92
CA ALA A 158 0.63 2.62 11.01
C ALA A 158 1.85 1.82 11.46
N VAL A 159 2.20 1.93 12.74
CA VAL A 159 3.29 1.16 13.32
C VAL A 159 2.93 -0.33 13.34
N ALA A 160 1.69 -0.73 13.67
CA ALA A 160 1.26 -2.13 13.63
C ALA A 160 1.30 -2.73 12.22
N ALA A 161 1.04 -1.93 11.19
CA ALA A 161 1.19 -2.33 9.79
C ALA A 161 2.67 -2.42 9.33
N GLY A 162 3.61 -1.94 10.15
CA GLY A 162 5.04 -1.88 9.85
C GLY A 162 5.49 -0.60 9.14
N CYS A 163 4.62 0.38 8.89
CA CYS A 163 5.01 1.56 8.13
C CYS A 163 6.00 2.45 8.90
N THR A 164 7.10 2.79 8.23
CA THR A 164 8.14 3.66 8.78
C THR A 164 7.92 5.14 8.45
N GLY A 165 6.80 5.51 7.85
CA GLY A 165 6.36 6.90 7.66
C GLY A 165 4.93 7.11 8.14
N VAL A 166 4.69 8.21 8.83
CA VAL A 166 3.38 8.73 9.28
C VAL A 166 3.27 10.21 8.97
N GLU A 167 2.06 10.77 8.99
CA GLU A 167 1.77 12.13 8.55
C GLU A 167 0.70 12.80 9.40
N ALA A 168 0.94 14.07 9.72
CA ALA A 168 -0.02 14.94 10.39
C ALA A 168 -0.28 16.20 9.55
N ASP A 169 -1.53 16.41 9.17
CA ASP A 169 -2.01 17.68 8.58
C ASP A 169 -2.22 18.69 9.71
N ILE A 170 -1.31 19.65 9.87
CA ILE A 170 -1.27 20.54 11.03
C ILE A 170 -1.85 21.94 10.76
N TRP A 171 -2.55 22.45 11.77
CA TRP A 171 -3.15 23.78 11.82
C TRP A 171 -2.84 24.45 13.15
N LEU A 172 -2.67 25.77 13.15
CA LEU A 172 -2.61 26.54 14.39
C LEU A 172 -4.02 26.70 14.98
N ASP A 173 -4.16 26.45 16.28
CA ASP A 173 -5.39 26.65 17.03
C ASP A 173 -5.67 28.13 17.31
N LYS A 174 -6.17 28.83 16.29
CA LYS A 174 -6.45 30.26 16.39
C LYS A 174 -7.69 30.58 17.22
N GLU A 175 -8.62 29.64 17.36
CA GLU A 175 -9.92 29.90 18.00
C GLU A 175 -9.83 29.79 19.52
N ALA A 176 -9.04 28.85 20.06
CA ALA A 176 -8.85 28.72 21.50
C ALA A 176 -7.82 29.70 22.08
N GLY A 177 -7.12 30.46 21.24
CA GLY A 177 -5.97 31.27 21.65
C GLY A 177 -4.86 30.43 22.27
N SER A 178 -4.77 29.15 21.88
CA SER A 178 -3.80 28.20 22.39
C SER A 178 -2.63 28.07 21.42
N ASP A 179 -1.44 27.83 21.97
CA ASP A 179 -0.23 27.57 21.19
C ASP A 179 -0.18 26.12 20.64
N SER A 180 -1.32 25.42 20.64
CA SER A 180 -1.40 24.00 20.26
C SER A 180 -1.56 23.84 18.75
N LEU A 181 -0.98 22.77 18.21
CA LEU A 181 -1.19 22.38 16.82
C LEU A 181 -2.29 21.31 16.75
N LEU A 182 -3.39 21.64 16.06
CA LEU A 182 -4.47 20.70 15.77
C LEU A 182 -4.15 19.90 14.52
N VAL A 183 -4.67 18.66 14.46
CA VAL A 183 -4.46 17.75 13.34
C VAL A 183 -5.79 17.46 12.63
N GLY A 184 -5.82 17.69 11.32
CA GLY A 184 -6.95 17.35 10.46
C GLY A 184 -6.78 17.86 9.04
N HIS A 185 -7.52 17.28 8.09
CA HIS A 185 -7.33 17.62 6.68
C HIS A 185 -7.82 19.02 6.30
N SER A 186 -8.85 19.48 6.99
CA SER A 186 -9.48 20.78 6.78
C SER A 186 -9.86 21.41 8.11
N MET A 187 -10.05 22.73 8.14
CA MET A 187 -10.54 23.44 9.33
C MET A 187 -11.83 22.81 9.92
N LYS A 188 -12.72 22.28 9.07
CA LYS A 188 -13.98 21.66 9.50
C LYS A 188 -13.82 20.30 10.19
N SER A 189 -12.68 19.65 9.99
CA SER A 189 -12.36 18.36 10.63
C SER A 189 -11.56 18.50 11.92
N LEU A 190 -11.18 19.72 12.28
CA LEU A 190 -10.41 19.97 13.50
C LEU A 190 -11.26 19.69 14.74
N ARG A 191 -10.59 19.15 15.75
CA ARG A 191 -11.16 18.85 17.05
C ARG A 191 -10.10 19.12 18.10
N ASP A 192 -10.50 19.73 19.21
CA ASP A 192 -9.60 20.14 20.29
C ASP A 192 -8.85 18.97 20.94
N ASP A 193 -9.43 17.75 20.88
CA ASP A 193 -8.80 16.54 21.40
C ASP A 193 -7.71 15.97 20.46
N ARG A 194 -7.72 16.34 19.17
CA ARG A 194 -6.80 15.86 18.14
C ARG A 194 -5.64 16.83 17.91
N THR A 195 -4.74 16.91 18.88
CA THR A 195 -3.50 17.69 18.78
C THR A 195 -2.34 16.86 18.24
N LEU A 196 -1.32 17.52 17.67
CA LEU A 196 -0.06 16.90 17.26
C LEU A 196 0.62 16.20 18.45
N GLN A 197 0.56 16.83 19.63
CA GLN A 197 1.01 16.22 20.89
C GLN A 197 0.33 14.89 21.19
N ASN A 198 -1.01 14.85 21.19
CA ASN A 198 -1.75 13.67 21.64
C ASN A 198 -1.73 12.54 20.61
N LEU A 199 -1.70 12.85 19.31
CA LEU A 199 -1.71 11.83 18.26
C LEU A 199 -0.33 11.29 17.92
N TYR A 200 0.73 12.09 18.05
CA TYR A 200 2.06 11.72 17.56
C TYR A 200 3.18 11.93 18.57
N VAL A 201 3.40 13.15 19.07
CA VAL A 201 4.64 13.45 19.81
C VAL A 201 4.71 12.73 21.15
N LYS A 202 3.68 12.83 22.01
CA LYS A 202 3.65 12.15 23.31
C LYS A 202 3.69 10.62 23.21
N PRO A 203 2.89 9.95 22.36
CA PRO A 203 3.00 8.50 22.24
C PRO A 203 4.38 8.07 21.69
N LEU A 204 4.97 8.78 20.73
CA LEU A 204 6.33 8.50 20.26
C LEU A 204 7.37 8.66 21.36
N LEU A 205 7.29 9.76 22.12
CA LEU A 205 8.16 9.99 23.28
C LEU A 205 8.07 8.81 24.24
N LYS A 206 6.84 8.38 24.58
CA LYS A 206 6.63 7.29 25.54
C LYS A 206 7.11 5.93 25.03
N ILE A 207 6.95 5.65 23.74
CA ILE A 207 7.48 4.44 23.11
C ILE A 207 9.02 4.43 23.24
N LEU A 208 9.67 5.53 22.87
CA LEU A 208 11.13 5.63 22.87
C LEU A 208 11.73 5.61 24.28
N GLU A 209 11.09 6.26 25.26
CA GLU A 209 11.44 6.11 26.68
C GLU A 209 11.48 4.63 27.08
N ASN A 210 10.39 3.91 26.88
CA ASN A 210 10.31 2.52 27.32
C ASN A 210 11.26 1.58 26.57
N GLN A 211 11.52 1.83 25.29
CA GLN A 211 12.48 1.03 24.51
C GLN A 211 13.95 1.29 24.90
N ASN A 212 14.23 2.42 25.55
CA ASN A 212 15.58 2.82 25.94
C ASN A 212 15.79 2.83 27.47
N ASN A 213 14.75 2.64 28.30
CA ASN A 213 14.85 2.65 29.77
C ASN A 213 15.66 1.48 30.36
N ASN A 214 15.91 0.41 29.62
CA ASN A 214 16.68 -0.76 30.09
C ASN A 214 18.20 -0.67 29.80
N SER A 215 18.72 0.45 29.30
CA SER A 215 20.15 0.61 28.99
C SER A 215 21.00 0.93 30.23
N ILE A 216 20.75 0.27 31.37
CA ILE A 216 21.54 0.42 32.60
C ILE A 216 22.80 -0.49 32.58
N GLU A 217 22.98 -1.39 31.60
CA GLU A 217 24.12 -2.31 31.55
C GLU A 217 24.82 -2.39 30.18
N SER A 218 25.13 -1.26 29.55
CA SER A 218 26.15 -1.29 28.50
C SER A 218 27.12 -0.14 28.67
N ASP A 219 28.36 -0.52 28.98
CA ASP A 219 29.57 0.30 29.05
C ASP A 219 29.57 1.49 28.10
N GLU A 220 30.18 2.58 28.58
CA GLU A 220 30.43 3.88 27.95
C GLU A 220 30.97 3.81 26.51
N SER A 221 30.11 3.44 25.56
CA SER A 221 30.36 3.54 24.13
C SER A 221 29.02 3.77 23.42
N PHE A 222 28.69 5.06 23.25
CA PHE A 222 27.78 5.66 22.27
C PHE A 222 26.91 4.70 21.43
N SER A 223 26.06 3.89 22.06
CA SER A 223 25.12 3.05 21.34
C SER A 223 24.00 3.94 20.81
N ASN A 224 23.64 3.78 19.54
CA ASN A 224 22.51 4.51 18.97
C ASN A 224 21.24 4.09 19.72
N PRO A 225 20.35 5.04 20.08
CA PRO A 225 19.12 4.71 20.79
C PRO A 225 18.22 3.84 19.90
N ASN A 226 17.51 2.91 20.56
CA ASN A 226 16.52 2.05 19.92
C ASN A 226 15.38 2.91 19.35
N GLY A 227 14.95 2.56 18.14
CA GLY A 227 13.82 3.13 17.42
C GLY A 227 12.47 2.61 17.89
N VAL A 228 11.45 2.73 17.03
CA VAL A 228 10.07 2.32 17.35
C VAL A 228 9.85 0.82 17.17
N PHE A 229 10.62 0.17 16.29
CA PHE A 229 10.44 -1.24 15.92
C PHE A 229 11.45 -2.12 16.66
N GLN A 230 11.00 -2.88 17.66
CA GLN A 230 11.87 -3.78 18.44
C GLN A 230 12.49 -4.89 17.58
N SER A 231 11.81 -5.31 16.50
CA SER A 231 12.35 -6.28 15.53
C SER A 231 13.57 -5.76 14.75
N SER A 232 13.74 -4.43 14.65
CA SER A 232 14.82 -3.76 13.95
C SER A 232 15.11 -2.40 14.62
N PRO A 233 15.83 -2.41 15.76
CA PRO A 233 15.98 -1.24 16.62
C PRO A 233 16.66 -0.03 15.96
N ASN A 234 17.42 -0.22 14.89
CA ASN A 234 18.07 0.87 14.16
C ASN A 234 17.15 1.54 13.12
N THR A 235 15.90 1.08 12.98
CA THR A 235 14.95 1.65 12.03
C THR A 235 14.40 2.98 12.53
N THR A 236 14.60 4.02 11.74
CA THR A 236 14.02 5.33 11.97
C THR A 236 12.58 5.41 11.49
N LEU A 237 11.71 6.08 12.26
CA LEU A 237 10.36 6.47 11.87
C LEU A 237 10.36 7.90 11.34
N THR A 238 9.70 8.14 10.20
CA THR A 238 9.53 9.47 9.62
C THR A 238 8.17 10.03 10.01
N LEU A 239 8.15 11.19 10.68
CA LEU A 239 6.97 11.99 10.94
C LEU A 239 6.92 13.15 9.94
N VAL A 240 6.00 13.06 8.99
CA VAL A 240 5.72 14.15 8.04
C VAL A 240 4.73 15.12 8.68
N LEU A 241 5.04 16.41 8.64
CA LEU A 241 4.17 17.49 9.09
C LEU A 241 3.76 18.30 7.85
N ASP A 242 2.50 18.19 7.46
CA ASP A 242 1.93 18.97 6.36
C ASP A 242 1.33 20.27 6.90
N PHE A 243 1.99 21.39 6.58
CA PHE A 243 1.57 22.72 7.01
C PHE A 243 0.38 23.18 6.16
N LYS A 244 -0.83 23.12 6.72
CA LYS A 244 -2.07 23.47 6.01
C LYS A 244 -2.47 24.94 6.08
N SER A 245 -1.86 25.70 6.97
CA SER A 245 -2.07 27.15 7.14
C SER A 245 -0.76 27.90 6.93
N ASP A 246 -0.64 29.14 7.41
CA ASP A 246 0.53 29.99 7.15
C ASP A 246 1.80 29.37 7.75
N GLY A 247 2.75 29.01 6.87
CA GLY A 247 3.97 28.32 7.26
C GLY A 247 4.81 29.08 8.30
N PRO A 248 5.17 30.35 8.04
CA PRO A 248 5.90 31.18 8.99
C PRO A 248 5.23 31.30 10.36
N GLU A 249 3.90 31.43 10.42
CA GLU A 249 3.13 31.47 11.66
C GLU A 249 3.18 30.15 12.44
N LEU A 250 3.08 29.01 11.75
CA LEU A 250 3.12 27.66 12.37
C LEU A 250 4.52 27.24 12.82
N TRP A 251 5.56 27.72 12.14
CA TRP A 251 6.95 27.31 12.34
C TRP A 251 7.44 27.34 13.80
N PRO A 252 7.25 28.43 14.59
CA PRO A 252 7.70 28.45 15.99
C PRO A 252 6.99 27.40 16.86
N PHE A 253 5.69 27.17 16.65
CA PHE A 253 4.92 26.20 17.41
C PHE A 253 5.33 24.75 17.08
N VAL A 254 5.60 24.46 15.81
CA VAL A 254 6.16 23.16 15.42
C VAL A 254 7.49 22.90 16.11
N ASN A 255 8.38 23.90 16.14
CA ASN A 255 9.66 23.77 16.83
C ASN A 255 9.50 23.55 18.34
N GLN A 256 8.53 24.22 18.96
CA GLN A 256 8.20 24.06 20.38
C GLN A 256 7.67 22.64 20.67
N GLU A 257 6.70 22.17 19.89
CA GLU A 257 6.07 20.85 20.07
C GLU A 257 7.06 19.69 19.92
N LEU A 258 8.09 19.85 19.09
CA LEU A 258 9.18 18.87 18.91
C LEU A 258 10.24 18.90 20.03
N GLY A 259 10.15 19.86 20.96
CA GLY A 259 11.17 20.13 21.97
C GLY A 259 11.54 18.93 22.83
N ALA A 260 10.56 18.14 23.28
CA ALA A 260 10.83 16.98 24.13
C ALA A 260 11.60 15.87 23.39
N LEU A 261 11.25 15.59 22.12
CA LEU A 261 11.99 14.63 21.29
C LEU A 261 13.42 15.12 21.01
N ARG A 262 13.57 16.43 20.76
CA ARG A 262 14.88 17.08 20.53
C ARG A 262 15.79 16.98 21.75
N SER A 263 15.29 17.37 22.93
CA SER A 263 16.07 17.37 24.18
C SER A 263 16.50 15.98 24.62
N ASN A 264 15.74 14.93 24.28
CA ASN A 264 16.11 13.54 24.51
C ASN A 264 17.05 12.97 23.42
N GLY A 265 17.43 13.77 22.41
CA GLY A 265 18.33 13.34 21.35
C GLY A 265 17.71 12.34 20.36
N TRP A 266 16.38 12.31 20.23
CA TRP A 266 15.66 11.35 19.37
C TRP A 266 15.36 11.85 17.97
N LEU A 267 15.60 13.13 17.68
CA LEU A 267 15.42 13.71 16.35
C LEU A 267 16.69 13.62 15.51
N THR A 268 16.53 13.08 14.30
CA THR A 268 17.56 13.07 13.27
C THR A 268 17.88 14.50 12.93
N ASN A 269 19.17 14.83 12.86
CA ASN A 269 19.59 16.20 12.69
C ASN A 269 20.79 16.32 11.76
N TRP A 270 20.91 17.49 11.14
CA TRP A 270 22.11 17.92 10.44
C TRP A 270 22.82 18.98 11.28
N SER A 271 24.14 18.89 11.32
CA SER A 271 25.01 19.90 11.92
C SER A 271 26.06 20.36 10.93
N ASN A 272 26.28 21.67 10.86
CA ASN A 272 27.32 22.25 10.00
C ASN A 272 28.74 21.83 10.42
N SER A 273 28.96 21.63 11.72
CA SER A 273 30.29 21.27 12.25
C SER A 273 30.83 19.94 11.70
N THR A 274 29.94 18.99 11.40
CA THR A 274 30.29 17.67 10.86
C THR A 274 29.97 17.54 9.38
N ASP A 275 29.16 18.47 8.84
CA ASP A 275 28.47 18.39 7.55
C ASP A 275 27.82 17.01 7.30
N LYS A 276 27.27 16.43 8.36
CA LYS A 276 26.71 15.07 8.35
C LYS A 276 25.35 15.03 9.02
N ILE A 277 24.52 14.10 8.53
CA ILE A 277 23.28 13.71 9.18
C ILE A 277 23.63 12.79 10.34
N ASN A 278 23.17 13.14 11.53
CA ASN A 278 23.14 12.29 12.70
C ASN A 278 21.79 11.58 12.76
N TRP A 279 21.76 10.32 12.33
CA TRP A 279 20.55 9.48 12.29
C TRP A 279 20.08 9.12 13.70
N ARG A 280 18.80 9.35 13.98
CA ARG A 280 18.15 9.07 15.26
C ARG A 280 16.81 8.34 15.03
N PRO A 281 16.13 7.89 16.09
CA PRO A 281 14.87 7.17 16.01
C PRO A 281 13.77 7.85 15.21
N ILE A 282 13.73 9.18 15.15
CA ILE A 282 12.72 9.96 14.44
C ILE A 282 13.37 10.87 13.39
N ILE A 283 12.80 10.94 12.19
CA ILE A 283 13.05 12.02 11.21
C ILE A 283 11.79 12.86 11.14
N VAL A 284 11.92 14.18 11.21
CA VAL A 284 10.80 15.09 10.95
C VAL A 284 10.94 15.66 9.55
N VAL A 285 9.87 15.60 8.76
CA VAL A 285 9.83 16.14 7.40
C VAL A 285 8.69 17.15 7.28
N ALA A 286 8.98 18.39 6.94
CA ALA A 286 8.00 19.43 6.70
C ALA A 286 7.58 19.46 5.22
N THR A 287 6.27 19.56 4.97
CA THR A 287 5.68 19.67 3.63
C THR A 287 4.52 20.68 3.62
N GLY A 288 3.81 20.80 2.49
CA GLY A 288 2.70 21.75 2.34
C GLY A 288 3.21 23.20 2.26
N ASN A 289 2.65 24.08 3.09
CA ASN A 289 3.05 25.49 3.18
C ASN A 289 4.31 25.71 4.03
N ALA A 290 5.09 24.67 4.34
CA ALA A 290 6.27 24.76 5.18
C ALA A 290 7.26 25.84 4.64
N PRO A 291 7.74 26.77 5.49
CA PRO A 291 8.57 27.87 5.05
C PRO A 291 10.03 27.42 4.86
N PHE A 292 10.37 26.98 3.63
CA PHE A 292 11.73 26.47 3.33
C PHE A 292 12.84 27.41 3.80
N ASP A 293 12.70 28.72 3.57
CA ASP A 293 13.75 29.70 3.91
C ASP A 293 13.94 29.83 5.43
N LEU A 294 12.87 29.66 6.23
CA LEU A 294 12.98 29.60 7.69
C LEU A 294 13.60 28.26 8.13
N LEU A 295 13.24 27.15 7.49
CA LEU A 295 13.82 25.83 7.78
C LEU A 295 15.34 25.85 7.62
N ILE A 296 15.85 26.48 6.55
CA ILE A 296 17.29 26.57 6.30
C ILE A 296 17.98 27.77 6.95
N SER A 297 17.25 28.66 7.64
CA SER A 297 17.81 29.87 8.24
C SER A 297 18.83 29.59 9.34
N ASN A 298 18.65 28.49 10.09
CA ASN A 298 19.64 28.04 11.05
C ASN A 298 20.77 27.31 10.32
N THR A 299 21.92 27.97 10.23
CA THR A 299 23.11 27.47 9.54
C THR A 299 24.00 26.60 10.40
N ILE A 300 23.62 26.35 11.67
CA ILE A 300 24.42 25.57 12.63
C ILE A 300 23.79 24.20 12.85
N TYR A 301 22.49 24.15 13.15
CA TYR A 301 21.77 22.94 13.54
C TYR A 301 20.36 22.93 12.97
N ARG A 302 19.93 21.78 12.42
CA ARG A 302 18.56 21.56 11.94
C ARG A 302 18.13 20.13 12.23
N ASP A 303 16.90 19.94 12.70
CA ASP A 303 16.32 18.62 12.95
C ASP A 303 14.93 18.42 12.32
N VAL A 304 14.56 19.36 11.44
CA VAL A 304 13.43 19.27 10.53
C VAL A 304 13.98 19.34 9.11
N PHE A 305 13.66 18.34 8.31
CA PHE A 305 14.01 18.27 6.89
C PHE A 305 12.81 18.67 6.04
N TYR A 306 13.05 18.99 4.77
CA TYR A 306 12.01 19.36 3.82
C TYR A 306 11.59 18.18 2.93
N ASP A 307 10.32 18.16 2.53
CA ASP A 307 9.80 17.35 1.43
C ASP A 307 9.97 18.12 0.12
N ALA A 308 11.06 17.84 -0.61
CA ALA A 308 11.35 18.54 -1.84
C ALA A 308 10.30 18.22 -2.93
N PRO A 309 9.95 19.17 -3.81
CA PRO A 309 9.11 18.87 -4.96
C PRO A 309 9.84 17.94 -5.94
N LEU A 310 9.43 16.68 -6.04
CA LEU A 310 10.08 15.70 -6.93
C LEU A 310 9.96 16.09 -8.42
N LYS A 311 8.96 16.90 -8.77
CA LYS A 311 8.84 17.51 -10.11
C LYS A 311 9.97 18.50 -10.43
N ASP A 312 10.54 19.15 -9.42
CA ASP A 312 11.62 20.14 -9.53
C ASP A 312 12.91 19.64 -8.82
N ILE A 313 13.10 18.32 -8.74
CA ILE A 313 14.21 17.71 -8.02
C ILE A 313 15.59 18.09 -8.58
N ALA A 314 15.64 18.50 -9.86
CA ALA A 314 16.87 18.98 -10.51
C ALA A 314 17.39 20.29 -9.90
N SER A 315 16.54 21.09 -9.27
CA SER A 315 16.92 22.34 -8.60
C SER A 315 18.01 22.11 -7.56
N SER A 316 19.11 22.87 -7.62
CA SER A 316 20.24 22.76 -6.68
C SER A 316 19.89 23.13 -5.23
N LYS A 317 18.70 23.73 -5.01
CA LYS A 317 18.16 24.10 -3.71
C LYS A 317 18.03 22.91 -2.74
N TYR A 318 17.72 21.72 -3.26
CA TYR A 318 17.42 20.54 -2.45
C TYR A 318 18.59 19.55 -2.43
N ASN A 319 18.98 19.12 -1.23
CA ASN A 319 19.97 18.09 -1.00
C ASN A 319 19.79 17.48 0.42
N GLN A 320 20.54 16.43 0.73
CA GLN A 320 20.44 15.70 2.01
C GLN A 320 20.62 16.55 3.29
N SER A 321 21.27 17.73 3.21
CA SER A 321 21.46 18.61 4.40
C SER A 321 20.20 19.40 4.78
N ASN A 322 19.20 19.45 3.89
CA ASN A 322 17.97 20.23 4.10
C ASN A 322 16.69 19.46 3.78
N SER A 323 16.76 18.39 2.99
CA SER A 323 15.61 17.61 2.55
C SER A 323 15.83 16.14 2.87
N TYR A 324 14.74 15.39 3.05
CA TYR A 324 14.78 13.94 3.23
C TYR A 324 13.90 13.22 2.21
N TYR A 325 12.68 13.72 2.02
CA TYR A 325 11.79 13.27 0.97
C TYR A 325 11.91 14.14 -0.27
N ALA A 326 11.50 13.54 -1.39
CA ALA A 326 11.11 14.26 -2.58
C ALA A 326 9.79 13.68 -3.10
N SER A 327 8.71 14.44 -3.02
CA SER A 327 7.36 13.95 -3.32
C SER A 327 6.70 14.60 -4.53
N VAL A 328 5.82 13.85 -5.21
CA VAL A 328 4.93 14.39 -6.26
C VAL A 328 3.61 13.61 -6.30
N SER A 329 2.55 14.25 -6.78
CA SER A 329 1.32 13.53 -7.15
C SER A 329 1.58 12.57 -8.30
N MET A 330 1.06 11.35 -8.20
CA MET A 330 1.09 10.40 -9.30
C MET A 330 0.35 10.91 -10.54
N SER A 331 -0.63 11.80 -10.35
CA SER A 331 -1.35 12.46 -11.46
C SER A 331 -0.42 13.20 -12.43
N THR A 332 0.78 13.62 -11.98
CA THR A 332 1.78 14.26 -12.85
C THR A 332 2.40 13.34 -13.90
N LEU A 333 2.24 12.02 -13.74
CA LEU A 333 2.58 11.02 -14.76
C LEU A 333 1.52 10.95 -15.88
N GLY A 334 0.39 11.65 -15.72
CA GLY A 334 -0.73 11.60 -16.64
C GLY A 334 -1.55 10.31 -16.52
N ARG A 335 -2.51 10.14 -17.45
CA ARG A 335 -3.43 9.00 -17.43
C ARG A 335 -2.72 7.69 -17.80
N ILE A 336 -2.93 6.66 -17.00
CA ILE A 336 -2.43 5.31 -17.26
C ILE A 336 -3.49 4.58 -18.10
N TRP A 337 -3.21 4.43 -19.40
CA TRP A 337 -4.13 3.78 -20.33
C TRP A 337 -3.97 2.27 -20.29
N LEU A 338 -5.09 1.55 -20.44
CA LEU A 338 -5.11 0.08 -20.54
C LEU A 338 -4.39 -0.63 -19.38
N TRP A 339 -4.45 -0.06 -18.17
CA TRP A 339 -3.87 -0.64 -16.95
C TRP A 339 -2.36 -0.86 -17.02
N LYS A 340 -1.64 -0.08 -17.85
CA LYS A 340 -0.20 -0.24 -18.04
C LYS A 340 0.50 1.12 -18.19
N PHE A 341 1.64 1.28 -17.55
CA PHE A 341 2.49 2.45 -17.78
C PHE A 341 3.09 2.44 -19.19
N SER A 342 3.08 3.61 -19.84
CA SER A 342 3.82 3.82 -21.08
C SER A 342 5.33 3.91 -20.82
N SER A 343 6.15 3.70 -21.86
CA SER A 343 7.61 3.86 -21.75
C SER A 343 8.01 5.27 -21.30
N SER A 344 7.27 6.30 -21.72
CA SER A 344 7.53 7.68 -21.28
C SER A 344 7.26 7.87 -19.79
N GLN A 345 6.17 7.30 -19.27
CA GLN A 345 5.86 7.37 -17.85
C GLN A 345 6.89 6.62 -17.01
N LEU A 346 7.30 5.42 -17.45
CA LEU A 346 8.35 4.66 -16.77
C LEU A 346 9.69 5.40 -16.79
N ASN A 347 10.06 6.01 -17.91
CA ASN A 347 11.30 6.81 -18.00
C ASN A 347 11.23 8.05 -17.10
N GLN A 348 10.07 8.69 -16.98
CA GLN A 348 9.86 9.80 -16.05
C GLN A 348 10.07 9.34 -14.60
N ILE A 349 9.46 8.21 -14.20
CA ILE A 349 9.65 7.64 -12.86
C ILE A 349 11.14 7.36 -12.60
N LYS A 350 11.80 6.65 -13.51
CA LYS A 350 13.23 6.31 -13.38
C LYS A 350 14.11 7.54 -13.24
N ASN A 351 13.89 8.56 -14.07
CA ASN A 351 14.66 9.80 -14.03
C ASN A 351 14.44 10.55 -12.70
N GLN A 352 13.19 10.68 -12.26
CA GLN A 352 12.85 11.35 -11.01
C GLN A 352 13.47 10.63 -9.81
N VAL A 353 13.35 9.30 -9.76
CA VAL A 353 13.95 8.47 -8.70
C VAL A 353 15.47 8.57 -8.72
N ALA A 354 16.11 8.46 -9.89
CA ALA A 354 17.56 8.57 -10.01
C ALA A 354 18.09 9.93 -9.52
N LEU A 355 17.41 11.03 -9.88
CA LEU A 355 17.79 12.37 -9.44
C LEU A 355 17.58 12.58 -7.94
N ALA A 356 16.50 12.05 -7.36
CA ALA A 356 16.29 12.07 -5.91
C ALA A 356 17.39 11.30 -5.18
N ASN A 357 17.69 10.07 -5.65
CA ASN A 357 18.73 9.22 -5.07
C ASN A 357 20.12 9.86 -5.17
N ALA A 358 20.45 10.50 -6.30
CA ALA A 358 21.71 11.23 -6.47
C ALA A 358 21.89 12.40 -5.48
N LYS A 359 20.78 12.87 -4.88
CA LYS A 359 20.76 13.92 -3.85
C LYS A 359 20.64 13.38 -2.42
N GLY A 360 20.63 12.05 -2.26
CA GLY A 360 20.39 11.38 -0.99
C GLY A 360 18.94 11.42 -0.51
N LEU A 361 17.99 11.77 -1.39
CA LEU A 361 16.57 11.96 -1.06
C LEU A 361 15.73 10.73 -1.43
N LYS A 362 14.66 10.48 -0.68
CA LYS A 362 13.72 9.39 -0.94
C LYS A 362 12.57 9.89 -1.81
N ALA A 363 12.50 9.40 -3.04
CA ALA A 363 11.35 9.68 -3.92
C ALA A 363 10.06 9.05 -3.35
N ARG A 364 8.95 9.78 -3.42
CA ARG A 364 7.61 9.32 -3.02
C ARG A 364 6.56 9.81 -4.03
N TYR A 365 5.57 8.97 -4.34
CA TYR A 365 4.42 9.34 -5.17
C TYR A 365 3.13 9.21 -4.36
N TRP A 366 2.40 10.31 -4.17
CA TRP A 366 1.10 10.33 -3.47
C TRP A 366 -0.06 10.37 -4.48
N ASP A 367 -1.30 10.22 -4.01
CA ASP A 367 -2.51 10.08 -4.85
C ASP A 367 -2.41 8.87 -5.79
N THR A 368 -1.99 7.73 -5.24
CA THR A 368 -2.03 6.43 -5.93
C THR A 368 -3.46 5.89 -5.92
N PRO A 369 -3.91 5.15 -6.94
CA PRO A 369 -5.29 4.70 -7.03
C PRO A 369 -5.64 3.77 -5.86
N ALA A 370 -6.71 4.08 -5.11
CA ALA A 370 -7.17 3.22 -4.02
C ALA A 370 -7.82 1.93 -4.53
N LEU A 371 -8.55 2.01 -5.66
CA LEU A 371 -9.30 0.93 -6.28
C LEU A 371 -9.17 0.93 -7.80
N PRO A 372 -9.36 -0.24 -8.45
CA PRO A 372 -9.50 -1.57 -7.84
C PRO A 372 -8.16 -2.06 -7.24
N VAL A 373 -8.24 -2.94 -6.23
CA VAL A 373 -7.07 -3.40 -5.46
C VAL A 373 -5.95 -3.95 -6.36
N ILE A 374 -6.30 -4.75 -7.37
CA ILE A 374 -5.31 -5.33 -8.29
C ILE A 374 -4.50 -4.28 -9.05
N PHE A 375 -5.13 -3.15 -9.38
CA PHE A 375 -4.44 -2.07 -10.09
C PHE A 375 -3.60 -1.24 -9.15
N ARG A 376 -4.09 -0.96 -7.95
CA ARG A 376 -3.28 -0.36 -6.89
C ARG A 376 -2.00 -1.17 -6.66
N GLU A 377 -2.14 -2.48 -6.50
CA GLU A 377 -1.00 -3.39 -6.29
C GLU A 377 -0.06 -3.43 -7.51
N TYR A 378 -0.58 -3.39 -8.73
CA TYR A 378 0.22 -3.20 -9.94
C TYR A 378 1.03 -1.89 -9.90
N ILE A 379 0.38 -0.77 -9.59
CA ILE A 379 1.04 0.54 -9.47
C ILE A 379 2.13 0.49 -8.41
N TRP A 380 1.82 0.00 -7.22
CA TRP A 380 2.77 -0.14 -6.13
C TRP A 380 3.97 -1.00 -6.53
N GLY A 381 3.73 -2.14 -7.18
CA GLY A 381 4.79 -3.00 -7.71
C GLY A 381 5.72 -2.27 -8.67
N ILE A 382 5.17 -1.51 -9.62
CA ILE A 382 5.98 -0.72 -10.56
C ILE A 382 6.80 0.35 -9.83
N LEU A 383 6.21 1.06 -8.87
CA LEU A 383 6.93 2.08 -8.10
C LEU A 383 8.09 1.45 -7.30
N VAL A 384 7.85 0.33 -6.63
CA VAL A 384 8.87 -0.43 -5.88
C VAL A 384 9.98 -0.91 -6.81
N GLU A 385 9.63 -1.52 -7.95
CA GLU A 385 10.58 -2.04 -8.94
C GLU A 385 11.47 -0.95 -9.55
N ASN A 386 10.95 0.28 -9.66
CA ASN A 386 11.71 1.42 -10.16
C ASN A 386 12.46 2.20 -9.05
N GLY A 387 12.51 1.66 -7.82
CA GLY A 387 13.38 2.16 -6.76
C GLY A 387 12.87 3.38 -6.00
N VAL A 388 11.54 3.61 -5.97
CA VAL A 388 10.93 4.62 -5.11
C VAL A 388 11.41 4.43 -3.66
N GLY A 389 11.76 5.52 -2.97
CA GLY A 389 12.38 5.43 -1.64
C GLY A 389 11.39 5.18 -0.51
N MET A 390 10.12 5.55 -0.72
CA MET A 390 9.03 5.36 0.24
C MET A 390 7.70 5.16 -0.50
N LEU A 391 7.00 4.06 -0.25
CA LEU A 391 5.71 3.78 -0.87
C LEU A 391 4.58 4.52 -0.13
N ASN A 392 3.81 5.35 -0.81
CA ASN A 392 2.64 6.01 -0.21
C ASN A 392 1.47 5.01 -0.06
N VAL A 393 0.89 4.94 1.13
CA VAL A 393 -0.16 3.97 1.48
C VAL A 393 -1.33 4.67 2.16
N ASP A 394 -2.44 4.81 1.44
CA ASP A 394 -3.71 5.33 1.97
C ASP A 394 -4.52 4.23 2.66
N VAL A 395 -4.45 2.99 2.17
CA VAL A 395 -5.22 1.84 2.67
C VAL A 395 -4.25 0.75 3.11
N PHE A 396 -4.39 0.33 4.37
CA PHE A 396 -3.53 -0.68 4.95
C PHE A 396 -3.71 -2.08 4.35
N PRO A 397 -2.63 -2.86 4.41
CA PRO A 397 -2.31 -3.73 3.31
C PRO A 397 -3.13 -5.01 3.18
N SER A 398 -3.19 -5.49 1.95
CA SER A 398 -3.52 -6.88 1.59
C SER A 398 -2.29 -7.78 1.72
N SER A 399 -2.46 -9.10 1.66
CA SER A 399 -1.33 -10.05 1.68
C SER A 399 -0.27 -9.79 0.60
N LEU A 400 -0.65 -9.26 -0.58
CA LEU A 400 0.28 -8.98 -1.67
C LEU A 400 1.19 -7.78 -1.39
N PHE A 401 0.74 -6.80 -0.61
CA PHE A 401 1.58 -5.67 -0.21
C PHE A 401 2.83 -6.10 0.53
N TYR A 402 2.71 -7.04 1.48
CA TYR A 402 3.87 -7.53 2.23
C TYR A 402 4.92 -8.17 1.31
N LEU A 403 4.49 -8.88 0.26
CA LEU A 403 5.38 -9.43 -0.76
C LEU A 403 6.06 -8.33 -1.62
N LEU A 404 5.36 -7.24 -1.91
CA LEU A 404 5.91 -6.13 -2.69
C LEU A 404 6.92 -5.32 -1.86
N VAL A 405 6.56 -4.94 -0.64
CA VAL A 405 7.36 -4.02 0.17
C VAL A 405 8.59 -4.71 0.77
N THR A 406 8.55 -6.02 1.02
CA THR A 406 9.76 -6.79 1.41
C THR A 406 10.81 -6.87 0.29
N ARG A 407 10.46 -6.59 -0.98
CA ARG A 407 11.43 -6.50 -2.08
C ARG A 407 12.26 -5.21 -2.08
N PHE A 408 11.87 -4.17 -1.34
CA PHE A 408 12.69 -2.96 -1.18
C PHE A 408 14.11 -3.29 -0.67
N GLY A 409 14.29 -4.37 0.10
CA GLY A 409 15.58 -4.81 0.64
C GLY A 409 16.42 -5.73 -0.27
N GLN A 410 15.86 -6.26 -1.36
CA GLN A 410 16.59 -7.10 -2.32
C GLN A 410 17.21 -6.29 -3.47
N ASN A 411 16.63 -5.13 -3.78
CA ASN A 411 17.26 -4.12 -4.63
C ASN A 411 18.29 -3.34 -3.82
N ARG A 412 19.37 -4.01 -3.39
CA ARG A 412 20.57 -3.34 -2.86
C ARG A 412 21.23 -2.54 -3.99
N VAL A 413 20.72 -1.34 -4.26
CA VAL A 413 21.61 -0.26 -4.67
C VAL A 413 22.34 0.10 -3.39
N ALA A 414 23.64 -0.22 -3.33
CA ALA A 414 24.48 0.02 -2.17
C ALA A 414 24.28 1.46 -1.68
N TRP A 415 23.94 1.60 -0.39
CA TRP A 415 23.89 2.87 0.33
C TRP A 415 25.29 3.36 0.64
#